data_AF-A0A927U9H3-F1
#
_entry.id   AF-A0A927U9H3-F1
#
_cell.length_a   1.000
_cell.length_b   1.000
_cell.length_c   1.000
_cell.angle_alpha   90.00
_cell.angle_beta   90.00
_cell.angle_gamma   90.00
#
_symmetry.space_group_name_H-M   'P 1'
#
loop_
_entity.id
_entity.type
_entity.pdbx_description
1 polymer ?
#
loop_
_entity_poly.entity_id
_entity_poly.type
_entity_poly.pdbx_seq_one_letter_code
_entity_poly.pdbx_strand_id
1 'polypeptide(L)'
;MILVINYHWQLKPIAGLCHTRNSTYKTILIDHRSFPKSLLESLSYVDFSEVTIEVQIYTMKDFEKLREECIKEVTHLGIKLGNISSWDINTRAKSRWGLCKLNPDGSYAIEIASRLIEDDRISEKACKETIIHELLHTCKGCMRHTGKWKYYAEVVNQVYGYNIKRVTEGQEKGVENYESQEMAVKYIFTCGKCGATIYRKRDSKFTRNYRYYGCARCGAAAWSRKTVG
;
A
#
# COMPACT_ATOMS: atom_id res chain seq x y z
N MET A 1 -15.76 10.65 7.38
CA MET A 1 -15.81 11.92 6.62
C MET A 1 -14.86 12.89 7.31
N ILE A 2 -13.76 13.26 6.66
CA ILE A 2 -12.79 14.24 7.19
C ILE A 2 -12.85 15.45 6.26
N LEU A 3 -13.17 16.61 6.80
CA LEU A 3 -13.15 17.88 6.08
C LEU A 3 -11.76 18.50 6.27
N VAL A 4 -11.09 18.87 5.18
CA VAL A 4 -9.86 19.67 5.21
C VAL A 4 -10.16 20.99 4.53
N ILE A 5 -9.98 22.10 5.25
CA ILE A 5 -10.22 23.45 4.71
C ILE A 5 -8.89 24.18 4.61
N ASN A 6 -8.59 24.74 3.44
CA ASN A 6 -7.39 25.54 3.19
C ASN A 6 -7.78 27.02 3.11
N TYR A 7 -7.08 27.90 3.86
CA TYR A 7 -7.31 29.35 3.85
C TYR A 7 -6.00 30.10 3.61
N HIS A 8 -6.07 31.20 2.84
CA HIS A 8 -4.98 32.17 2.66
C HIS A 8 -5.21 33.36 3.62
N TRP A 9 -4.17 33.80 4.34
CA TRP A 9 -4.28 34.73 5.46
C TRP A 9 -4.61 36.16 5.07
N GLN A 10 -5.56 36.79 5.78
CA GLN A 10 -5.32 38.01 6.57
C GLN A 10 -6.39 38.18 7.68
N LEU A 11 -6.30 37.50 8.83
CA LEU A 11 -6.94 37.98 10.08
C LEU A 11 -6.21 37.49 11.34
N LYS A 12 -6.26 38.31 12.39
CA LYS A 12 -5.45 38.33 13.63
C LYS A 12 -5.50 37.03 14.48
N PRO A 13 -4.47 36.76 15.32
CA PRO A 13 -4.33 35.48 16.02
C PRO A 13 -5.35 35.29 17.15
N ILE A 14 -6.01 34.14 17.16
CA ILE A 14 -6.81 33.64 18.29
C ILE A 14 -5.89 32.77 19.17
N ALA A 15 -5.89 33.01 20.47
CA ALA A 15 -5.08 32.26 21.44
C ALA A 15 -5.55 30.79 21.53
N GLY A 16 -4.61 29.83 21.44
CA GLY A 16 -4.86 28.42 21.78
C GLY A 16 -4.40 27.36 20.77
N LEU A 17 -3.91 27.70 19.58
CA LEU A 17 -3.46 26.70 18.59
C LEU A 17 -1.94 26.46 18.64
N CYS A 18 -1.54 25.18 18.76
CA CYS A 18 -0.17 24.74 18.54
C CYS A 18 0.15 24.76 17.05
N HIS A 19 1.30 25.35 16.68
CA HIS A 19 1.72 25.57 15.30
C HIS A 19 2.86 24.61 14.94
N THR A 20 2.75 23.89 13.83
CA THR A 20 3.92 23.33 13.14
C THR A 20 4.07 24.02 11.78
N ARG A 21 5.27 24.53 11.51
CA ARG A 21 5.61 25.23 10.27
C ARG A 21 5.99 24.21 9.21
N ASN A 22 5.23 24.14 8.13
CA ASN A 22 5.82 24.11 6.79
C ASN A 22 4.83 24.65 5.75
N SER A 23 5.40 25.40 4.80
CA SER A 23 4.83 26.06 3.61
C SER A 23 3.31 25.98 3.35
N THR A 24 2.72 27.17 3.30
CA THR A 24 1.47 27.59 2.62
C THR A 24 0.10 27.09 3.07
N TYR A 25 -0.04 26.05 3.90
CA TYR A 25 -1.38 25.62 4.36
C TYR A 25 -1.39 25.20 5.83
N LYS A 26 -2.40 25.63 6.60
CA LYS A 26 -2.73 25.05 7.90
C LYS A 26 -3.87 24.05 7.70
N THR A 27 -3.55 22.77 7.77
CA THR A 27 -4.55 21.69 7.80
C THR A 27 -5.21 21.67 9.17
N ILE A 28 -6.53 21.89 9.22
CA ILE A 28 -7.34 21.61 10.42
C ILE A 28 -8.01 20.25 10.21
N LEU A 29 -7.72 19.29 11.08
CA LEU A 29 -8.38 17.99 11.11
C LEU A 29 -9.55 18.08 12.12
N ILE A 30 -10.78 17.89 11.66
CA ILE A 30 -11.97 17.92 12.53
C ILE A 30 -12.64 16.54 12.54
N ASP A 31 -12.81 15.96 13.74
CA ASP A 31 -13.62 14.75 13.95
C ASP A 31 -15.10 15.11 13.96
N HIS A 32 -15.86 14.58 13.00
CA HIS A 32 -17.30 14.76 12.85
C HIS A 32 -18.09 14.33 14.09
N ARG A 33 -17.58 13.40 14.91
CA ARG A 33 -18.31 12.91 16.11
C ARG A 33 -18.48 13.95 17.21
N SER A 34 -17.81 15.10 17.11
CA SER A 34 -17.84 16.17 18.11
C SER A 34 -18.52 17.46 17.63
N PHE A 35 -19.08 17.48 16.41
CA PHE A 35 -19.66 18.70 15.83
C PHE A 35 -21.19 18.66 15.81
N PRO A 36 -21.89 19.57 16.52
CA PRO A 36 -23.34 19.63 16.53
C PRO A 36 -23.87 20.08 15.16
N LYS A 37 -24.92 19.39 14.69
CA LYS A 37 -25.57 19.61 13.38
C LYS A 37 -25.99 21.08 13.15
N SER A 38 -26.27 21.82 14.22
CA SER A 38 -26.62 23.24 14.20
C SER A 38 -25.51 24.18 13.71
N LEU A 39 -24.23 23.76 13.74
CA LEU A 39 -23.11 24.58 13.24
C LEU A 39 -22.84 24.40 11.74
N LEU A 40 -23.33 23.31 11.14
CA LEU A 40 -23.27 23.08 9.69
C LEU A 40 -24.26 24.00 8.95
N GLU A 41 -25.40 24.31 9.58
CA GLU A 41 -26.42 25.21 9.03
C GLU A 41 -26.06 26.70 9.15
N SER A 42 -25.06 27.07 9.99
CA SER A 42 -24.59 28.47 10.09
C SER A 42 -23.42 28.82 9.17
N LEU A 43 -22.84 27.83 8.46
CA LEU A 43 -21.77 28.04 7.48
C LEU A 43 -22.29 28.45 6.09
N SER A 44 -23.61 28.55 5.90
CA SER A 44 -24.23 28.95 4.63
C SER A 44 -24.48 30.45 4.47
N TYR A 45 -23.99 31.30 5.39
CA TYR A 45 -24.16 32.75 5.27
C TYR A 45 -22.92 33.51 5.75
N VAL A 46 -21.87 33.47 4.93
CA VAL A 46 -20.84 34.51 4.95
C VAL A 46 -20.70 35.02 3.53
N ASP A 47 -21.05 36.29 3.33
CA ASP A 47 -20.88 36.99 2.06
C ASP A 47 -19.38 37.18 1.79
N PHE A 48 -18.83 36.28 0.98
CA PHE A 48 -17.49 36.36 0.43
C PHE A 48 -17.62 36.52 -1.08
N SER A 49 -17.89 37.75 -1.52
CA SER A 49 -17.64 38.11 -2.90
C SER A 49 -16.14 37.90 -3.19
N GLU A 50 -15.85 36.97 -4.11
CA GLU A 50 -14.54 36.66 -4.70
C GLU A 50 -13.62 35.63 -3.99
N VAL A 51 -14.15 34.61 -3.30
CA VAL A 51 -13.35 33.41 -2.97
C VAL A 51 -14.08 32.14 -3.41
N THR A 52 -13.64 31.55 -4.53
CA THR A 52 -14.00 30.17 -4.89
C THR A 52 -13.27 29.20 -3.96
N ILE A 53 -14.01 28.57 -3.04
CA ILE A 53 -13.50 27.48 -2.21
C ILE A 53 -13.73 26.17 -2.96
N GLU A 54 -12.67 25.59 -3.52
CA GLU A 54 -12.72 24.20 -3.99
C GLU A 54 -12.63 23.26 -2.78
N VAL A 55 -13.78 22.77 -2.34
CA VAL A 55 -13.85 21.69 -1.35
C VAL A 55 -13.73 20.37 -2.10
N GLN A 56 -12.54 19.77 -2.11
CA GLN A 56 -12.37 18.41 -2.60
C GLN A 56 -12.83 17.41 -1.53
N ILE A 57 -14.01 16.83 -1.75
CA ILE A 57 -14.57 15.78 -0.90
C ILE A 57 -14.00 14.45 -1.38
N TYR A 58 -12.92 13.99 -0.76
CA TYR A 58 -12.37 12.67 -1.04
C TYR A 58 -13.16 11.61 -0.29
N THR A 59 -13.99 10.84 -1.01
CA THR A 59 -14.64 9.65 -0.47
C THR A 59 -13.72 8.45 -0.67
N MET A 60 -13.44 7.74 0.42
CA MET A 60 -12.79 6.43 0.32
C MET A 60 -13.66 5.50 -0.54
N LYS A 61 -13.03 4.68 -1.37
CA LYS A 61 -13.76 3.65 -2.12
C LYS A 61 -14.46 2.71 -1.14
N ASP A 62 -15.63 2.23 -1.52
CA ASP A 62 -16.35 1.23 -0.74
C ASP A 62 -15.71 -0.14 -0.97
N PHE A 63 -14.78 -0.52 -0.09
CA PHE A 63 -14.08 -1.79 -0.18
C PHE A 63 -15.03 -3.00 -0.14
N GLU A 64 -16.09 -2.92 0.66
CA GLU A 64 -17.03 -4.02 0.83
C GLU A 64 -17.81 -4.26 -0.47
N LYS A 65 -18.33 -3.18 -1.05
CA LYS A 65 -18.98 -3.22 -2.37
C LYS A 65 -18.04 -3.80 -3.45
N LEU A 66 -16.82 -3.26 -3.57
CA LEU A 66 -15.87 -3.72 -4.59
C LEU A 66 -15.48 -5.19 -4.40
N ARG A 67 -15.32 -5.64 -3.15
CA ARG A 67 -15.05 -7.03 -2.81
C ARG A 67 -16.19 -7.94 -3.27
N GLU A 68 -17.42 -7.61 -2.93
CA GLU A 68 -18.59 -8.39 -3.33
C GLU A 68 -18.73 -8.48 -4.86
N GLU A 69 -18.54 -7.36 -5.55
CA GLU A 69 -18.56 -7.34 -7.02
C GLU A 69 -17.49 -8.26 -7.62
N CYS A 70 -16.25 -8.21 -7.11
CA CYS A 70 -15.17 -9.08 -7.59
C CYS A 70 -15.48 -10.56 -7.34
N ILE A 71 -16.04 -10.91 -6.17
CA ILE A 71 -16.44 -12.29 -5.88
C ILE A 71 -17.54 -12.74 -6.85
N LYS A 72 -18.55 -11.89 -7.10
CA LYS A 72 -19.63 -12.18 -8.04
C LYS A 72 -19.09 -12.36 -9.46
N GLU A 73 -18.22 -11.48 -9.94
CA GLU A 73 -17.61 -11.56 -11.27
C GLU A 73 -16.81 -12.85 -11.46
N VAL A 74 -15.96 -13.22 -10.49
CA VAL A 74 -15.15 -14.44 -10.59
C VAL A 74 -16.02 -15.69 -10.51
N THR A 75 -16.98 -15.74 -9.60
CA THR A 75 -17.86 -16.92 -9.43
C THR A 75 -18.86 -17.08 -10.56
N HIS A 76 -19.30 -15.98 -11.20
CA HIS A 76 -20.15 -16.00 -12.38
C HIS A 76 -19.50 -16.72 -13.58
N LEU A 77 -18.17 -16.69 -13.67
CA LEU A 77 -17.39 -17.43 -14.67
C LEU A 77 -17.23 -18.93 -14.33
N GLY A 78 -17.87 -19.42 -13.27
CA GLY A 78 -17.72 -20.79 -12.79
C GLY A 78 -16.37 -21.07 -12.11
N ILE A 79 -15.59 -20.04 -11.79
CA ILE A 79 -14.30 -20.18 -11.12
C ILE A 79 -14.55 -20.42 -9.63
N LYS A 80 -14.20 -21.61 -9.15
CA LYS A 80 -14.36 -21.97 -7.73
C LYS A 80 -13.23 -21.39 -6.88
N LEU A 81 -13.60 -20.42 -6.04
CA LEU A 81 -12.72 -19.83 -5.03
C LEU A 81 -12.43 -20.80 -3.88
N GLY A 82 -11.30 -20.59 -3.19
CA GLY A 82 -10.96 -21.27 -1.94
C GLY A 82 -11.75 -20.73 -0.75
N ASN A 83 -11.57 -21.35 0.42
CA ASN A 83 -12.18 -20.85 1.66
C ASN A 83 -11.41 -19.62 2.17
N ILE A 84 -12.01 -18.43 2.13
CA ILE A 84 -11.37 -17.19 2.59
C ILE A 84 -11.76 -16.95 4.05
N SER A 85 -10.79 -17.00 4.96
CA SER A 85 -10.99 -16.82 6.40
C SER A 85 -11.01 -15.36 6.83
N SER A 86 -10.28 -14.48 6.14
CA SER A 86 -10.20 -13.06 6.50
C SER A 86 -9.85 -12.14 5.33
N TRP A 87 -10.28 -10.89 5.46
CA TRP A 87 -9.92 -9.76 4.61
C TRP A 87 -9.40 -8.63 5.48
N ASP A 88 -8.24 -8.11 5.16
CA ASP A 88 -7.58 -7.05 5.94
C ASP A 88 -7.15 -5.88 5.04
N ILE A 89 -7.46 -4.66 5.46
CA ILE A 89 -6.89 -3.46 4.85
C ILE A 89 -5.55 -3.15 5.53
N ASN A 90 -4.46 -3.29 4.79
CA ASN A 90 -3.11 -3.11 5.31
C ASN A 90 -2.57 -1.70 5.03
N THR A 91 -2.61 -0.84 6.05
CA THR A 91 -2.08 0.53 6.02
C THR A 91 -0.54 0.61 5.96
N ARG A 92 0.14 -0.48 6.30
CA ARG A 92 1.61 -0.59 6.33
C ARG A 92 2.20 -1.11 5.01
N ALA A 93 1.38 -1.63 4.10
CA ALA A 93 1.85 -2.16 2.83
C ALA A 93 2.27 -1.00 1.89
N LYS A 94 3.59 -0.84 1.68
CA LYS A 94 4.15 0.19 0.80
C LYS A 94 4.67 -0.36 -0.53
N SER A 95 5.18 -1.58 -0.55
CA SER A 95 5.83 -2.18 -1.73
C SER A 95 4.96 -3.19 -2.49
N ARG A 96 3.74 -3.47 -2.03
CA ARG A 96 2.81 -4.39 -2.68
C ARG A 96 1.39 -3.83 -2.66
N TRP A 97 0.55 -4.32 -3.57
CA TRP A 97 -0.84 -3.88 -3.74
C TRP A 97 -1.81 -4.80 -3.00
N GLY A 98 -1.59 -6.11 -3.07
CA GLY A 98 -2.33 -7.13 -2.35
C GLY A 98 -1.42 -8.24 -1.82
N LEU A 99 -1.99 -9.19 -1.08
CA LEU A 99 -1.38 -10.48 -0.75
C LEU A 99 -2.43 -11.49 -0.33
N CYS A 100 -2.40 -12.65 -0.96
CA CYS A 100 -3.06 -13.86 -0.51
C CYS A 100 -2.08 -14.77 0.26
N LYS A 101 -2.49 -15.24 1.44
CA LYS A 101 -1.75 -16.22 2.26
C LYS A 101 -2.59 -17.48 2.41
N LEU A 102 -1.97 -18.64 2.19
CA LEU A 102 -2.55 -19.94 2.54
C LEU A 102 -2.21 -20.27 4.00
N ASN A 103 -3.24 -20.45 4.82
CA ASN A 103 -3.13 -20.85 6.21
C ASN A 103 -2.89 -22.37 6.32
N PRO A 104 -2.32 -22.85 7.43
CA PRO A 104 -2.09 -24.29 7.66
C PRO A 104 -3.36 -25.16 7.60
N ASP A 105 -4.52 -24.60 7.91
CA ASP A 105 -5.83 -25.28 7.85
C ASP A 105 -6.43 -25.35 6.43
N GLY A 106 -5.71 -24.80 5.43
CA GLY A 106 -6.16 -24.76 4.04
C GLY A 106 -7.05 -23.56 3.68
N SER A 107 -7.35 -22.67 4.63
CA SER A 107 -8.04 -21.41 4.38
C SER A 107 -7.10 -20.32 3.86
N TYR A 108 -7.65 -19.23 3.34
CA TYR A 108 -6.90 -18.12 2.77
C TYR A 108 -7.18 -16.81 3.51
N ALA A 109 -6.13 -16.05 3.79
CA ALA A 109 -6.24 -14.66 4.26
C ALA A 109 -5.80 -13.71 3.15
N ILE A 110 -6.61 -12.68 2.86
CA ILE A 110 -6.29 -11.68 1.83
C ILE A 110 -6.07 -10.32 2.47
N GLU A 111 -4.95 -9.69 2.13
CA GLU A 111 -4.63 -8.32 2.52
C GLU A 111 -4.65 -7.40 1.30
N ILE A 112 -5.32 -6.25 1.40
CA ILE A 112 -5.34 -5.19 0.37
C ILE A 112 -4.66 -3.94 0.94
N ALA A 113 -3.73 -3.34 0.20
CA ALA A 113 -3.05 -2.13 0.65
C ALA A 113 -4.04 -0.96 0.74
N SER A 114 -4.05 -0.23 1.87
CA SER A 114 -5.04 0.84 2.10
C SER A 114 -5.05 1.90 1.01
N ARG A 115 -3.88 2.22 0.45
CA ARG A 115 -3.72 3.14 -0.68
C ARG A 115 -4.57 2.81 -1.90
N LEU A 116 -4.94 1.55 -2.17
CA LEU A 116 -5.85 1.23 -3.27
C LEU A 116 -7.25 1.80 -3.06
N ILE A 117 -7.65 1.88 -1.79
CA ILE A 117 -8.99 2.32 -1.34
C ILE A 117 -9.00 3.82 -1.10
N GLU A 118 -7.94 4.34 -0.51
CA GLU A 118 -7.81 5.73 -0.03
C GLU A 118 -7.36 6.71 -1.11
N ASP A 119 -6.53 6.29 -2.08
CA ASP A 119 -5.99 7.15 -3.13
C ASP A 119 -6.97 7.24 -4.31
N ASP A 120 -7.53 8.43 -4.53
CA ASP A 120 -8.53 8.71 -5.55
C ASP A 120 -7.97 8.68 -6.98
N ARG A 121 -6.66 8.91 -7.14
CA ARG A 121 -5.96 8.75 -8.42
C ARG A 121 -5.99 7.30 -8.91
N ILE A 122 -6.12 6.35 -7.98
CA ILE A 122 -6.29 4.93 -8.30
C ILE A 122 -7.76 4.69 -8.62
N SER A 123 -8.06 4.22 -9.83
CA SER A 123 -9.43 3.91 -10.23
C SER A 123 -10.01 2.71 -9.47
N GLU A 124 -11.35 2.62 -9.36
CA GLU A 124 -12.02 1.43 -8.84
C GLU A 124 -11.64 0.18 -9.65
N LYS A 125 -11.51 0.31 -10.98
CA LYS A 125 -11.03 -0.77 -11.85
C LYS A 125 -9.66 -1.30 -11.43
N ALA A 126 -8.69 -0.42 -11.19
CA ALA A 126 -7.34 -0.82 -10.74
C ALA A 126 -7.34 -1.45 -9.34
N CYS A 127 -8.31 -1.08 -8.49
CA CYS A 127 -8.56 -1.74 -7.22
C CYS A 127 -9.12 -3.16 -7.42
N LYS A 128 -10.18 -3.30 -8.23
CA LYS A 128 -10.81 -4.60 -8.56
C LYS A 128 -9.83 -5.57 -9.20
N GLU A 129 -8.99 -5.12 -10.12
CA GLU A 129 -7.91 -5.94 -10.70
C GLU A 129 -6.99 -6.54 -9.63
N THR A 130 -6.68 -5.79 -8.57
CA THR A 130 -5.87 -6.30 -7.47
C THR A 130 -6.66 -7.26 -6.60
N ILE A 131 -7.92 -6.94 -6.26
CA ILE A 131 -8.78 -7.83 -5.48
C ILE A 131 -8.93 -9.17 -6.20
N ILE A 132 -9.21 -9.16 -7.50
CA ILE A 132 -9.35 -10.36 -8.31
C ILE A 132 -8.02 -11.12 -8.39
N HIS A 133 -6.89 -10.45 -8.56
CA HIS A 133 -5.57 -11.10 -8.52
C HIS A 133 -5.40 -11.97 -7.26
N GLU A 134 -5.75 -11.42 -6.09
CA GLU A 134 -5.66 -12.14 -4.82
C GLU A 134 -6.74 -13.22 -4.69
N LEU A 135 -7.96 -12.99 -5.18
CA LEU A 135 -9.01 -14.02 -5.24
C LEU A 135 -8.57 -15.23 -6.07
N LEU A 136 -7.93 -15.01 -7.22
CA LEU A 136 -7.46 -16.09 -8.09
C LEU A 136 -6.38 -16.94 -7.43
N HIS A 137 -5.60 -16.40 -6.49
CA HIS A 137 -4.65 -17.19 -5.69
C HIS A 137 -5.34 -18.19 -4.75
N THR A 138 -6.59 -17.94 -4.37
CA THR A 138 -7.38 -18.87 -3.52
C THR A 138 -7.83 -20.12 -4.28
N CYS A 139 -7.82 -20.08 -5.62
CA CYS A 139 -8.22 -21.22 -6.44
C CYS A 139 -7.23 -22.39 -6.30
N LYS A 140 -7.74 -23.62 -6.35
CA LYS A 140 -6.92 -24.83 -6.21
C LYS A 140 -5.81 -24.88 -7.27
N GLY A 141 -4.55 -24.89 -6.82
CA GLY A 141 -3.36 -24.94 -7.67
C GLY A 141 -2.92 -23.58 -8.24
N CYS A 142 -3.48 -22.47 -7.76
CA CYS A 142 -3.26 -21.14 -8.30
C CYS A 142 -2.34 -20.25 -7.44
N MET A 143 -1.60 -20.81 -6.47
CA MET A 143 -0.62 -20.06 -5.66
C MET A 143 0.58 -19.53 -6.45
N ARG A 144 0.75 -20.01 -7.69
CA ARG A 144 1.73 -19.49 -8.65
C ARG A 144 0.97 -18.87 -9.82
N HIS A 145 1.52 -17.81 -10.43
CA HIS A 145 0.97 -17.14 -11.61
C HIS A 145 1.11 -17.95 -12.91
N THR A 146 0.91 -19.26 -12.84
CA THR A 146 1.11 -20.24 -13.92
C THR A 146 -0.10 -21.16 -14.03
N GLY A 147 -0.25 -21.84 -15.17
CA GLY A 147 -1.32 -22.82 -15.37
C GLY A 147 -2.70 -22.20 -15.16
N LYS A 148 -3.49 -22.78 -14.24
CA LYS A 148 -4.86 -22.35 -13.96
C LYS A 148 -4.99 -20.89 -13.55
N TRP A 149 -4.04 -20.35 -12.78
CA TRP A 149 -4.08 -18.94 -12.38
C TRP A 149 -4.05 -18.02 -13.61
N LYS A 150 -3.13 -18.31 -14.54
CA LYS A 150 -2.97 -17.51 -15.77
C LYS A 150 -4.21 -17.61 -16.65
N TYR A 151 -4.74 -18.83 -16.82
CA TYR A 151 -5.98 -19.06 -17.56
C TYR A 151 -7.16 -18.27 -16.97
N TYR A 152 -7.36 -18.33 -15.65
CA TYR A 152 -8.45 -17.58 -15.00
C TYR A 152 -8.28 -16.07 -15.12
N ALA A 153 -7.06 -15.55 -15.00
CA ALA A 153 -6.79 -14.13 -15.22
C ALA A 153 -7.13 -13.72 -16.66
N GLU A 154 -6.76 -14.52 -17.66
CA GLU A 154 -7.11 -14.27 -19.07
C GLU A 154 -8.62 -14.27 -19.30
N VAL A 155 -9.36 -15.24 -18.76
CA VAL A 155 -10.82 -15.31 -18.87
C VAL A 155 -11.47 -14.07 -18.25
N VAL A 156 -11.07 -13.69 -17.03
CA VAL A 156 -11.63 -12.51 -16.35
C VAL A 156 -11.31 -11.23 -17.13
N ASN A 157 -10.09 -11.09 -17.64
CA ASN A 157 -9.69 -9.96 -18.48
C ASN A 157 -10.54 -9.86 -19.74
N GLN A 158 -10.80 -10.97 -20.43
CA GLN A 158 -11.58 -11.01 -21.66
C GLN A 158 -13.05 -10.66 -21.44
N VAL A 159 -13.66 -11.15 -20.36
CA VAL A 159 -15.11 -10.96 -20.12
C VAL A 159 -15.42 -9.58 -19.55
N TYR A 160 -14.59 -9.07 -18.63
CA TYR A 160 -14.87 -7.84 -17.90
C TYR A 160 -13.96 -6.66 -18.30
N GLY A 161 -13.06 -6.86 -19.26
CA GLY A 161 -12.17 -5.81 -19.76
C GLY A 161 -11.07 -5.39 -18.79
N TYR A 162 -10.69 -6.26 -17.85
CA TYR A 162 -9.60 -6.03 -16.90
C TYR A 162 -8.21 -6.28 -17.52
N ASN A 163 -7.16 -5.86 -16.81
CA ASN A 163 -5.75 -6.16 -17.12
C ASN A 163 -5.02 -6.82 -15.92
N ILE A 164 -5.58 -7.91 -15.41
CA ILE A 164 -4.98 -8.70 -14.33
C ILE A 164 -3.73 -9.40 -14.85
N LYS A 165 -2.60 -9.14 -14.19
CA LYS A 165 -1.29 -9.68 -14.55
C LYS A 165 -0.44 -9.96 -13.32
N ARG A 166 0.74 -10.57 -13.53
CA ARG A 166 1.65 -11.00 -12.46
C ARG A 166 2.24 -9.83 -11.65
N VAL A 167 2.67 -8.77 -12.33
CA VAL A 167 3.32 -7.61 -11.72
C VAL A 167 2.67 -6.35 -12.27
N THR A 168 2.27 -5.45 -11.39
CA THR A 168 1.68 -4.15 -11.73
C THR A 168 2.46 -3.05 -11.06
N GLU A 169 2.88 -2.07 -11.87
CA GLU A 169 3.56 -0.89 -11.38
C GLU A 169 2.56 0.14 -10.85
N GLY A 170 3.03 1.04 -9.99
CA GLY A 170 2.22 2.17 -9.52
C GLY A 170 1.73 3.04 -10.66
N GLN A 171 2.58 3.27 -11.67
CA GLN A 171 2.24 4.14 -12.81
C GLN A 171 0.99 3.65 -13.54
N GLU A 172 0.84 2.33 -13.66
CA GLU A 172 -0.33 1.70 -14.28
C GLU A 172 -1.60 1.84 -13.44
N LYS A 173 -1.45 2.14 -12.14
CA LYS A 173 -2.55 2.46 -11.22
C LYS A 173 -2.80 3.97 -11.10
N GLY A 174 -2.08 4.81 -11.83
CA GLY A 174 -2.21 6.27 -11.77
C GLY A 174 -1.43 6.94 -10.64
N VAL A 175 -0.47 6.24 -10.02
CA VAL A 175 0.35 6.76 -8.91
C VAL A 175 1.82 6.51 -9.15
N GLU A 176 2.71 7.22 -8.48
CA GLU A 176 4.13 6.89 -8.60
C GLU A 176 4.42 5.51 -8.00
N ASN A 177 5.45 4.84 -8.56
CA ASN A 177 6.00 3.67 -7.88
C ASN A 177 6.46 4.08 -6.48
N TYR A 178 6.23 3.20 -5.49
CA TYR A 178 6.84 3.43 -4.19
C TYR A 178 8.35 3.32 -4.34
N GLU A 179 9.01 4.47 -4.40
CA GLU A 179 10.45 4.56 -4.27
C GLU A 179 10.78 4.18 -2.83
N SER A 180 11.19 2.92 -2.63
CA SER A 180 11.89 2.62 -1.40
C SER A 180 13.11 3.51 -1.38
N GLN A 181 13.19 4.47 -0.45
CA GLN A 181 14.41 5.22 -0.20
C GLN A 181 15.57 4.24 -0.28
N GLU A 182 16.50 4.48 -1.21
CA GLU A 182 17.53 3.51 -1.50
C GLU A 182 18.25 3.22 -0.18
N MET A 183 18.03 2.01 0.37
CA MET A 183 18.52 1.74 1.71
C MET A 183 20.03 1.88 1.67
N ALA A 184 20.57 2.82 2.45
CA ALA A 184 22.00 2.96 2.59
C ALA A 184 22.61 1.63 3.04
N VAL A 185 23.83 1.36 2.60
CA VAL A 185 24.60 0.24 3.15
C VAL A 185 24.69 0.45 4.66
N LYS A 186 24.34 -0.57 5.45
CA LYS A 186 24.41 -0.50 6.92
C LYS A 186 25.63 -1.23 7.47
N TYR A 187 26.04 -2.30 6.80
CA TYR A 187 27.14 -3.15 7.24
C TYR A 187 28.10 -3.42 6.08
N ILE A 188 29.39 -3.27 6.35
CA ILE A 188 30.49 -3.62 5.45
C ILE A 188 31.29 -4.73 6.12
N PHE A 189 31.51 -5.83 5.42
CA PHE A 189 32.33 -6.94 5.90
C PHE A 189 33.58 -7.08 5.04
N THR A 190 34.76 -7.11 5.65
CA THR A 190 36.03 -7.24 4.93
C THR A 190 36.76 -8.50 5.39
N CYS A 191 37.21 -9.32 4.46
CA CYS A 191 38.01 -10.50 4.79
C CYS A 191 39.44 -10.07 5.13
N GLY A 192 39.89 -10.38 6.35
CA GLY A 192 41.25 -10.07 6.81
C GLY A 192 42.37 -10.80 6.07
N LYS A 193 42.08 -11.92 5.38
CA LYS A 193 43.09 -12.67 4.61
C LYS A 193 43.26 -12.15 3.18
N CYS A 194 42.18 -11.91 2.46
CA CYS A 194 42.24 -11.59 1.02
C CYS A 194 41.63 -10.24 0.65
N GLY A 195 41.15 -9.46 1.61
CA GLY A 195 40.59 -8.12 1.40
C GLY A 195 39.22 -8.07 0.73
N ALA A 196 38.60 -9.22 0.40
CA ALA A 196 37.26 -9.23 -0.21
C ALA A 196 36.24 -8.51 0.66
N THR A 197 35.34 -7.73 0.04
CA THR A 197 34.30 -6.96 0.75
C THR A 197 32.89 -7.42 0.41
N ILE A 198 32.01 -7.43 1.41
CA ILE A 198 30.57 -7.72 1.28
C ILE A 198 29.79 -6.57 1.91
N TYR A 199 28.87 -5.97 1.16
CA TYR A 199 28.00 -4.89 1.61
C TYR A 199 26.61 -5.43 1.92
N ARG A 200 26.02 -5.03 3.05
CA ARG A 200 24.68 -5.44 3.47
C ARG A 200 23.86 -4.23 3.91
N LYS A 201 22.69 -4.07 3.30
CA LYS A 201 21.70 -3.04 3.65
C LYS A 201 20.78 -3.47 4.82
N ARG A 202 20.65 -4.79 5.05
CA ARG A 202 19.77 -5.39 6.06
C ARG A 202 20.48 -6.43 6.91
N ASP A 203 19.91 -6.68 8.08
CA ASP A 203 20.32 -7.75 8.95
C ASP A 203 19.89 -9.13 8.40
N SER A 204 20.68 -10.17 8.66
CA SER A 204 20.61 -11.51 8.08
C SER A 204 21.38 -12.51 8.94
N LYS A 205 21.29 -13.82 8.63
CA LYS A 205 22.11 -14.84 9.33
C LYS A 205 23.61 -14.54 9.23
N PHE A 206 24.09 -14.09 8.08
CA PHE A 206 25.49 -13.71 7.89
C PHE A 206 25.86 -12.48 8.72
N THR A 207 25.09 -11.40 8.71
CA THR A 207 25.46 -10.16 9.43
C THR A 207 25.51 -10.33 10.96
N ARG A 208 24.68 -11.22 11.50
CA ARG A 208 24.69 -11.59 12.93
C ARG A 208 25.86 -12.51 13.28
N ASN A 209 26.17 -13.46 12.41
CA ASN A 209 27.04 -14.59 12.71
C ASN A 209 28.26 -14.68 11.79
N TYR A 210 28.72 -13.54 11.26
CA TYR A 210 29.70 -13.45 10.17
C TYR A 210 31.02 -14.19 10.44
N ARG A 211 31.39 -14.36 11.72
CA ARG A 211 32.58 -15.09 12.15
C ARG A 211 32.52 -16.60 11.86
N TYR A 212 31.33 -17.17 11.66
CA TYR A 212 31.15 -18.59 11.34
C TYR A 212 31.14 -18.87 9.83
N TYR A 213 31.25 -17.85 8.98
CA TYR A 213 31.18 -18.00 7.54
C TYR A 213 32.59 -17.88 6.94
N GLY A 214 32.96 -18.82 6.06
CA GLY A 214 34.18 -18.73 5.27
C GLY A 214 34.08 -17.67 4.19
N CYS A 215 35.20 -17.05 3.84
CA CYS A 215 35.28 -16.18 2.68
C CYS A 215 35.17 -17.00 1.39
N ALA A 216 34.18 -16.73 0.54
CA ALA A 216 34.00 -17.44 -0.72
C ALA A 216 35.22 -17.36 -1.66
N ARG A 217 36.05 -16.31 -1.53
CA ARG A 217 37.26 -16.13 -2.34
C ARG A 217 38.48 -16.91 -1.83
N CYS A 218 38.64 -17.08 -0.51
CA CYS A 218 39.89 -17.63 0.05
C CYS A 218 39.71 -18.66 1.18
N GLY A 219 38.47 -19.03 1.51
CA GLY A 219 38.10 -19.98 2.55
C GLY A 219 38.20 -19.46 3.99
N ALA A 220 38.95 -18.39 4.25
CA ALA A 220 39.19 -17.94 5.63
C ALA A 220 37.92 -17.42 6.33
N ALA A 221 37.68 -17.87 7.56
CA ALA A 221 36.66 -17.33 8.46
C ALA A 221 37.18 -16.10 9.22
N ALA A 222 37.69 -15.12 8.48
CA ALA A 222 38.40 -13.95 9.01
C ALA A 222 37.69 -12.64 8.64
N TRP A 223 36.36 -12.61 8.73
CA TRP A 223 35.58 -11.41 8.42
C TRP A 223 35.67 -10.38 9.56
N SER A 224 35.90 -9.11 9.22
CA SER A 224 35.69 -7.95 10.10
C SER A 224 34.41 -7.23 9.71
N ARG A 225 33.69 -6.62 10.67
CA ARG A 225 32.44 -5.88 10.42
C ARG A 225 32.62 -4.40 10.76
N LYS A 226 32.25 -3.52 9.82
CA LYS A 226 32.04 -2.09 10.04
C LYS A 226 30.56 -1.77 9.87
N THR A 227 29.95 -1.10 10.84
CA THR A 227 28.60 -0.51 10.69
C THR A 227 28.78 0.90 10.17
N VAL A 228 28.04 1.27 9.13
CA VAL A 228 28.03 2.63 8.57
C VAL A 228 26.57 3.07 8.54
N GLY A 229 26.23 4.10 9.31
CA GLY A 229 24.85 4.51 9.58
C GLY A 229 24.67 4.96 11.01
#